data_AF-A0A3C0N3R6-F1
#
_entry.id   AF-A0A3C0N3R6-F1
#
_cell.length_a   1.000
_cell.length_b   1.000
_cell.length_c   1.000
_cell.angle_alpha   90.00
_cell.angle_beta   90.00
_cell.angle_gamma   90.00
#
_symmetry.space_group_name_H-M   'P 1'
#
loop_
_entity.id
_entity.type
_entity.pdbx_description
1 polymer ?
#
loop_
_entity_poly.entity_id
_entity_poly.type
_entity_poly.pdbx_seq_one_letter_code
_entity_poly.pdbx_strand_id
1 'polypeptide(L)'
;PVQHYLLIVQSSSGQLVGLPIVEPPTLQRVLSSAFAPLSASYLSEGNLRCVSALIKRNNDEPPLFLLNPDQLVQSELTLPPG
;
A
#
# COMPACT_ATOMS: atom_id res chain seq x y z
N PRO A 1 19.11 10.30 -17.25
CA PRO A 1 17.93 10.82 -16.50
C PRO A 1 17.22 9.66 -15.78
N VAL A 2 17.06 9.73 -14.46
CA VAL A 2 16.26 8.75 -13.72
C VAL A 2 14.79 9.11 -13.91
N GLN A 3 14.04 8.24 -14.59
CA GLN A 3 12.62 8.44 -14.84
C GLN A 3 11.84 8.07 -13.58
N HIS A 4 10.99 8.97 -13.11
CA HIS A 4 10.10 8.74 -11.97
C HIS A 4 8.66 8.76 -12.47
N TYR A 5 7.79 8.04 -11.79
CA TYR A 5 6.37 7.96 -12.11
C TYR A 5 5.55 8.40 -10.90
N LEU A 6 4.32 8.87 -11.17
CA LEU A 6 3.35 9.22 -10.15
C LEU A 6 2.13 8.32 -10.32
N LEU A 7 1.86 7.47 -9.33
CA LEU A 7 0.65 6.66 -9.28
C LEU A 7 -0.47 7.48 -8.64
N ILE A 8 -1.56 7.67 -9.37
CA ILE A 8 -2.76 8.34 -8.85
C ILE A 8 -3.76 7.28 -8.40
N VAL A 9 -4.15 7.33 -7.13
CA VAL A 9 -5.10 6.40 -6.51
C VAL A 9 -6.32 7.19 -6.04
N GLN A 10 -7.51 6.67 -6.30
CA GLN A 10 -8.77 7.23 -5.84
C GLN A 10 -9.34 6.40 -4.68
N SER A 11 -9.69 7.06 -3.59
CA SER A 11 -10.40 6.46 -2.46
C SER A 11 -11.88 6.22 -2.79
N SER A 12 -12.57 5.43 -1.97
CA SER A 12 -14.02 5.21 -2.11
C SER A 12 -14.84 6.48 -1.97
N SER A 13 -14.32 7.49 -1.25
CA SER A 13 -14.93 8.82 -1.10
C SER A 13 -14.70 9.76 -2.29
N GLY A 14 -13.92 9.32 -3.29
CA GLY A 14 -13.58 10.12 -4.47
C GLY A 14 -12.34 10.99 -4.34
N GLN A 15 -11.76 11.10 -3.14
CA GLN A 15 -10.48 11.80 -2.91
C GLN A 15 -9.32 11.10 -3.63
N LEU A 16 -8.37 11.90 -4.13
CA LEU A 16 -7.20 11.43 -4.88
C LEU A 16 -5.92 11.54 -4.04
N VAL A 17 -5.03 10.55 -4.16
CA VAL A 17 -3.68 10.52 -3.58
C VAL A 17 -2.66 10.21 -4.67
N GLY A 18 -1.54 10.93 -4.68
CA GLY A 18 -0.39 10.65 -5.53
C GLY A 18 0.71 9.91 -4.76
N LEU A 19 1.16 8.77 -5.29
CA LEU A 19 2.29 8.01 -4.75
C LEU A 19 3.47 8.08 -5.73
N PRO A 20 4.63 8.65 -5.32
CA PRO A 20 5.82 8.64 -6.16
C PRO A 20 6.38 7.21 -6.23
N ILE A 21 6.66 6.73 -7.44
CA ILE A 21 7.26 5.40 -7.68
C ILE A 21 8.42 5.52 -8.66
N VAL A 22 9.41 4.65 -8.49
CA VAL A 22 10.64 4.65 -9.31
C VAL A 22 10.56 3.72 -10.52
N GLU A 23 9.60 2.80 -10.51
CA GLU A 23 9.35 1.85 -11.59
C GLU A 23 7.89 1.96 -12.05
N PRO A 24 7.58 1.70 -13.33
CA PRO A 24 6.21 1.72 -13.81
C PRO A 24 5.37 0.63 -13.13
N PRO A 25 4.08 0.86 -12.88
CA PRO A 25 3.22 -0.12 -12.23
C PRO A 25 3.01 -1.34 -13.14
N THR A 26 2.91 -2.51 -12.53
CA THR A 26 2.59 -3.76 -13.24
C THR A 26 1.19 -4.24 -12.88
N LEU A 27 0.51 -4.87 -13.84
CA LEU A 27 -0.80 -5.49 -13.61
C LEU A 27 -0.61 -6.98 -13.37
N GLN A 28 -1.11 -7.48 -12.23
CA GLN A 28 -1.04 -8.91 -11.93
C GLN A 28 -2.38 -9.44 -11.41
N ARG A 29 -2.75 -10.64 -11.86
CA ARG A 29 -3.87 -11.40 -11.32
C ARG A 29 -3.40 -12.26 -10.15
N VAL A 30 -4.19 -12.27 -9.08
CA VAL A 30 -3.98 -13.10 -7.89
C VAL A 30 -5.31 -13.72 -7.47
N LEU A 31 -5.26 -14.92 -6.89
CA LEU A 31 -6.44 -15.57 -6.32
C LEU A 31 -6.84 -14.90 -5.00
N SER A 32 -8.13 -14.89 -4.67
CA SER A 32 -8.61 -14.36 -3.39
C SER A 32 -8.03 -15.09 -2.17
N SER A 33 -7.63 -16.35 -2.32
CA SER A 33 -6.96 -17.13 -1.29
C SER A 33 -5.49 -16.72 -1.04
N ALA A 34 -4.88 -15.94 -1.93
CA ALA A 34 -3.52 -15.44 -1.74
C ALA A 34 -3.46 -14.26 -0.76
N PHE A 35 -4.60 -13.67 -0.43
CA PHE A 35 -4.71 -12.59 0.54
C PHE A 35 -4.73 -13.17 1.95
N ALA A 36 -3.75 -12.76 2.76
CA ALA A 36 -3.62 -13.11 4.16
C ALA A 36 -3.71 -11.83 5.01
N PRO A 37 -4.28 -11.91 6.23
CA PRO A 37 -4.25 -10.80 7.17
C PRO A 37 -2.80 -10.46 7.54
N LEU A 38 -2.58 -9.20 7.93
CA LEU A 38 -1.31 -8.77 8.50
C LEU A 38 -0.97 -9.60 9.75
N SER A 39 0.28 -10.03 9.87
CA SER A 39 0.73 -10.76 11.07
C SER A 39 0.79 -9.81 12.28
N ALA A 40 0.71 -10.36 13.48
CA ALA A 40 0.83 -9.60 14.72
C ALA A 40 2.13 -8.80 14.80
N SER A 41 3.23 -9.34 14.24
CA SER A 41 4.53 -8.66 14.17
C SER A 41 4.44 -7.35 13.38
N TYR A 42 3.82 -7.38 12.20
CA TYR A 42 3.62 -6.19 11.38
C TYR A 42 2.69 -5.17 12.02
N LEU A 43 1.68 -5.63 12.75
CA LEU A 43 0.78 -4.74 13.50
C LEU A 43 1.48 -4.09 14.71
N SER A 44 2.41 -4.79 15.35
CA SER A 44 3.11 -4.30 16.54
C SER A 44 4.16 -3.22 16.25
N GLU A 45 4.68 -3.13 15.02
CA GLU A 45 5.72 -2.17 14.66
C GLU A 45 5.20 -0.72 14.49
N GLY A 46 3.87 -0.49 14.55
CA GLY A 46 3.24 0.84 14.63
C GLY A 46 3.41 1.76 13.41
N ASN A 47 4.31 1.41 12.49
CA ASN A 47 4.69 2.21 11.33
C ASN A 47 3.99 1.77 10.03
N LEU A 48 3.33 0.62 10.02
CA LEU A 48 2.53 0.19 8.88
C LEU A 48 1.16 0.87 8.92
N ARG A 49 1.08 2.03 8.28
CA ARG A 49 -0.18 2.72 7.99
C ARG A 49 -0.60 2.44 6.55
N CYS A 50 -1.90 2.45 6.31
CA CYS A 50 -2.48 2.36 4.97
C CYS A 50 -2.35 0.99 4.27
N VAL A 51 -2.11 -0.09 5.02
CA VAL A 51 -2.01 -1.46 4.50
C VAL A 51 -3.18 -2.30 5.02
N SER A 52 -3.88 -3.00 4.13
CA SER A 52 -5.03 -3.84 4.48
C SER A 52 -4.72 -5.34 4.55
N ALA A 53 -3.73 -5.82 3.80
CA ALA A 53 -3.42 -7.25 3.73
C ALA A 53 -1.99 -7.52 3.21
N LEU A 54 -1.54 -8.76 3.37
CA LEU A 54 -0.39 -9.33 2.69
C LEU A 54 -0.87 -10.24 1.56
N ILE A 55 -0.23 -10.16 0.40
CA ILE A 55 -0.37 -11.16 -0.66
C ILE A 55 0.81 -12.11 -0.55
N LYS A 56 0.55 -13.35 -0.14
CA LYS A 56 1.55 -14.42 -0.13
C LYS A 56 1.39 -15.22 -1.42
N ARG A 57 2.37 -15.08 -2.32
CA ARG A 57 2.35 -15.76 -3.62
C ARG A 57 3.01 -17.13 -3.54
N ASN A 58 4.26 -17.15 -3.08
CA ASN A 58 5.11 -18.31 -2.84
C ASN A 58 6.06 -17.99 -1.67
N ASN A 59 6.64 -19.01 -1.02
CA ASN A 59 7.57 -18.79 0.09
C ASN A 59 8.88 -18.08 -0.30
N ASP A 60 9.21 -18.08 -1.60
CA ASP A 60 10.47 -17.53 -2.12
C ASP A 60 10.35 -16.09 -2.65
N GLU A 61 9.14 -15.54 -2.76
CA GLU A 61 8.94 -14.14 -3.17
C GLU A 61 8.70 -13.25 -1.95
N PRO A 62 9.20 -11.99 -1.97
CA PRO A 62 8.86 -11.04 -0.93
C PRO A 62 7.35 -10.84 -0.89
N PRO A 63 6.74 -10.77 0.31
CA PRO A 63 5.32 -10.56 0.41
C PRO A 63 4.96 -9.18 -0.14
N LEU A 64 3.83 -9.09 -0.83
CA LEU A 64 3.32 -7.79 -1.23
C LEU A 64 2.32 -7.26 -0.22
N PHE A 65 2.44 -5.98 0.08
CA PHE A 65 1.46 -5.28 0.91
C PHE A 65 0.37 -4.69 0.03
N LEU A 66 -0.88 -4.95 0.39
CA LEU A 66 -2.02 -4.34 -0.24
C LEU A 66 -2.28 -2.98 0.41
N LEU A 67 -2.14 -1.90 -0.37
CA LEU A 67 -2.48 -0.56 0.09
C LEU A 67 -3.99 -0.37 0.15
N ASN A 68 -4.46 0.35 1.17
CA ASN A 68 -5.84 0.77 1.32
C ASN A 68 -5.99 2.26 0.95
N PRO A 69 -6.62 2.59 -0.20
CA PRO A 69 -6.84 3.98 -0.63
C PRO A 69 -7.53 4.87 0.41
N ASP A 70 -8.47 4.31 1.17
CA ASP A 70 -9.23 5.08 2.16
C ASP A 70 -8.38 5.45 3.38
N GLN A 71 -7.36 4.65 3.68
CA GLN A 71 -6.41 4.97 4.75
C GLN A 71 -5.32 5.92 4.26
N LEU A 72 -4.93 5.85 2.98
CA LEU A 72 -3.94 6.76 2.37
C LEU A 72 -4.39 8.23 2.47
N VAL A 73 -5.66 8.51 2.19
CA VAL A 73 -6.23 9.87 2.29
C VAL A 73 -6.31 10.39 3.72
N GLN A 74 -6.35 9.50 4.72
CA GLN A 74 -6.46 9.86 6.14
C GLN A 74 -5.10 10.19 6.78
N SER A 75 -3.99 9.80 6.15
CA SER A 75 -2.65 9.89 6.75
C SER A 75 -2.15 11.33 6.94
N GLU A 76 -2.76 12.33 6.29
CA GLU A 76 -2.32 13.74 6.38
C GLU A 76 -2.77 14.45 7.68
N LEU A 77 -3.63 13.85 8.50
CA LEU A 77 -4.22 14.53 9.67
C LEU A 77 -3.35 14.55 10.95
N THR A 78 -2.12 14.06 10.92
CA THR A 78 -1.21 14.13 12.08
C THR A 78 0.24 14.39 11.67
N LEU A 79 0.54 15.63 11.25
CA LEU A 79 1.87 16.21 11.45
C LEU A 79 1.70 17.36 12.45
N PRO A 80 2.29 17.28 13.65
CA PRO A 80 2.32 18.43 14.55
C PRO A 80 3.05 19.59 13.84
N PRO A 81 2.62 20.85 14.02
CA PRO A 81 3.40 21.99 13.58
C PRO A 81 4.75 21.96 14.32
N GLY A 82 5.84 21.97 13.54
CA GLY A 82 7.19 22.20 14.04
C GLY A 82 7.45 23.68 14.32
#